data_AF-A0A060WXV4-F1
#
_entry.id   AF-A0A060WXV4-F1
#
_cell.length_a   1.000
_cell.length_b   1.000
_cell.length_c   1.000
_cell.angle_alpha   90.00
_cell.angle_beta   90.00
_cell.angle_gamma   90.00
#
_symmetry.space_group_name_H-M   'P 1'
#
loop_
_entity.id
_entity.type
_entity.pdbx_description
1 polymer ?
#
loop_
_entity_poly.entity_id
_entity_poly.type
_entity_poly.pdbx_seq_one_letter_code
_entity_poly.pdbx_strand_id
1 'polypeptide(L)' 'MQCLFKHLRRVIDHGEANRMTTQSVAIVFGPTLLRPETETGNIAVHMVYQNQIVELILLEYENIFGR' A
#
# COMPACT_ATOMS: atom_id res chain seq x y z
N MET A 1 -9.11 -3.31 -7.61
CA MET A 1 -8.02 -3.29 -6.61
C MET A 1 -7.13 -4.53 -6.67
N GLN A 2 -7.68 -5.75 -6.70
CA GLN A 2 -6.90 -7.00 -6.74
C GLN A 2 -5.76 -7.02 -7.78
N CYS A 3 -6.03 -6.61 -9.04
CA CYS A 3 -5.00 -6.58 -10.09
C CYS A 3 -3.79 -5.68 -9.74
N LEU A 4 -4.05 -4.50 -9.17
CA LEU A 4 -2.99 -3.58 -8.75
C LEU A 4 -2.17 -4.19 -7.62
N PHE A 5 -2.81 -4.65 -6.53
CA PHE A 5 -2.08 -5.24 -5.40
C PHE A 5 -1.33 -6.52 -5.79
N LYS A 6 -1.85 -7.32 -6.74
CA LYS A 6 -1.13 -8.44 -7.34
C LYS A 6 0.14 -8.00 -8.07
N HIS A 7 0.05 -6.91 -8.83
CA HIS A 7 1.20 -6.34 -9.51
C HIS A 7 2.22 -5.80 -8.52
N LEU A 8 1.78 -5.03 -7.52
CA LEU A 8 2.64 -4.49 -6.47
C LEU A 8 3.36 -5.58 -5.69
N ARG A 9 2.70 -6.72 -5.42
CA ARG A 9 3.37 -7.85 -4.79
C ARG A 9 4.50 -8.40 -5.64
N ARG A 10 4.30 -8.54 -6.96
CA ARG A 10 5.39 -8.90 -7.88
C ARG A 10 6.52 -7.88 -7.87
N VAL A 11 6.24 -6.58 -7.73
CA VAL A 11 7.28 -5.55 -7.63
C VAL A 11 8.11 -5.77 -6.37
N ILE A 12 7.47 -6.05 -5.23
CA ILE A 12 8.15 -6.34 -3.96
C ILE A 12 8.95 -7.64 -4.04
N ASP A 13 8.45 -8.67 -4.74
CA ASP A 13 9.18 -9.93 -4.96
C ASP A 13 10.49 -9.71 -5.74
N HIS A 14 10.56 -8.65 -6.56
CA HIS A 14 11.79 -8.23 -7.25
C HIS A 14 12.61 -7.19 -6.46
N GLY A 15 12.38 -7.11 -5.15
CA GLY A 15 13.01 -6.15 -4.23
C GLY A 15 14.53 -6.15 -4.25
N GLU A 16 15.18 -7.28 -4.54
CA GLU A 16 16.64 -7.33 -4.69
C GLU A 16 17.15 -6.51 -5.90
N ALA A 17 16.38 -6.48 -6.99
CA ALA A 17 16.76 -5.77 -8.21
C ALA A 17 16.30 -4.30 -8.21
N ASN A 18 15.09 -4.02 -7.72
CA ASN A 18 14.49 -2.69 -7.76
C ASN A 18 14.56 -1.92 -6.43
N ARG A 19 15.03 -2.57 -5.36
CA ARG A 19 15.17 -2.03 -3.99
C ARG A 19 13.84 -1.61 -3.33
N MET A 20 12.71 -2.04 -3.88
CA MET A 20 11.39 -1.74 -3.33
C MET A 20 11.04 -2.75 -2.25
N THR A 21 10.77 -2.25 -1.05
CA THR A 21 10.15 -2.99 0.06
C THR A 21 8.66 -2.71 0.14
N THR A 22 7.92 -3.53 0.90
CA THR A 22 6.51 -3.29 1.20
C THR A 22 6.28 -1.89 1.78
N GLN A 23 7.15 -1.41 2.67
CA GLN A 23 7.06 -0.05 3.22
C GLN A 23 7.25 1.02 2.15
N SER A 24 8.25 0.88 1.28
CA SER A 24 8.51 1.86 0.21
C SER A 24 7.34 1.94 -0.79
N VAL A 25 6.72 0.81 -1.10
CA VAL A 25 5.53 0.74 -1.96
C VAL A 25 4.33 1.36 -1.24
N ALA A 26 4.13 1.07 0.05
CA ALA A 26 3.06 1.63 0.85
C ALA A 26 3.15 3.16 0.98
N ILE A 27 4.36 3.72 1.11
CA ILE A 27 4.56 5.18 1.14
C ILE A 27 4.15 5.85 -0.18
N VAL A 28 4.46 5.23 -1.32
CA VAL A 28 4.13 5.78 -2.65
C VAL A 28 2.63 5.64 -2.95
N PHE A 29 2.06 4.48 -2.64
CA PHE A 29 0.68 4.14 -3.02
C PHE A 29 -0.35 4.49 -1.95
N GLY A 30 0.02 4.66 -0.68
CA GLY A 30 -0.86 5.05 0.43
C GLY A 30 -1.65 6.33 0.12
N PRO A 31 -0.97 7.46 -0.15
CA PRO A 31 -1.64 8.73 -0.47
C PRO A 31 -2.39 8.70 -1.81
N THR A 32 -1.97 7.84 -2.75
CA THR A 32 -2.58 7.74 -4.09
C THR A 32 -3.87 6.93 -4.07
N LEU A 33 -3.92 5.86 -3.27
CA LEU A 33 -5.07 4.95 -3.19
C LEU A 33 -6.11 5.37 -2.16
N LEU A 34 -5.68 6.06 -1.09
CA LEU A 34 -6.53 6.38 0.06
C LEU A 34 -6.60 7.90 0.31
N ARG A 35 -6.55 8.69 -0.77
CA ARG A 35 -6.66 10.15 -0.71
C ARG A 35 -8.00 10.55 -0.06
N PRO A 36 -8.00 11.36 1.01
CA PRO A 36 -9.23 11.84 1.62
C PRO A 36 -9.88 12.90 0.71
N GLU A 37 -11.21 12.94 0.65
CA GLU A 37 -11.95 13.97 -0.10
C GLU A 37 -11.84 15.35 0.57
N THR A 38 -11.71 15.39 1.89
CA THR A 38 -11.52 16.60 2.68
C THR A 38 -10.34 16.43 3.63
N GLU A 39 -9.38 17.36 3.60
CA GLU A 39 -8.28 17.44 4.57
C GLU A 39 -8.76 18.02 5.90
N THR A 40 -9.59 17.27 6.61
CA THR A 40 -10.10 17.62 7.94
C THR A 40 -9.48 16.69 8.97
N GLY A 41 -8.45 17.16 9.68
CA GLY A 41 -7.77 16.40 10.73
C GLY A 41 -6.26 16.60 10.75
N ASN A 42 -5.55 15.85 11.60
CA ASN A 42 -4.10 15.86 11.64
C ASN A 42 -3.53 15.08 10.44
N ILE A 43 -3.07 15.82 9.43
CA ILE A 43 -2.57 15.29 8.15
C ILE A 43 -1.52 14.19 8.35
N ALA A 44 -0.63 14.35 9.34
CA ALA A 44 0.42 13.37 9.63
C ALA A 44 -0.16 12.01 10.07
N VAL A 45 -1.23 12.03 10.87
CA VAL A 45 -1.88 10.81 11.35
C VAL A 45 -2.60 10.09 10.22
N HIS A 46 -3.28 10.84 9.34
CA HIS A 46 -3.93 10.26 8.17
C HIS A 46 -2.92 9.60 7.21
N MET A 47 -1.77 10.23 6.95
CA MET A 47 -0.72 9.64 6.12
C MET A 47 -0.18 8.33 6.69
N VAL A 48 0.01 8.24 8.01
CA VAL A 48 0.47 7.00 8.66
C VAL A 48 -0.54 5.88 8.47
N TYR A 49 -1.83 6.14 8.71
CA TYR A 49 -2.87 5.13 8.54
C TYR A 49 -3.02 4.67 7.09
N GLN A 50 -2.93 5.59 6.12
CA GLN A 50 -3.00 5.24 4.70
C GLN A 50 -1.89 4.26 4.31
N ASN A 51 -0.66 4.53 4.75
CA ASN A 51 0.47 3.64 4.48
C ASN A 51 0.27 2.28 5.15
N GLN A 52 -0.16 2.25 6.41
CA GLN A 52 -0.41 1.00 7.14
C GLN A 52 -1.52 0.15 6.49
N ILE A 53 -2.57 0.78 5.98
CA ILE A 53 -3.64 0.06 5.27
C ILE A 53 -3.08 -0.60 4.01
N VAL A 54 -2.30 0.13 3.20
CA VAL A 54 -1.70 -0.44 1.99
C VAL A 54 -0.72 -1.56 2.31
N GLU A 55 0.09 -1.40 3.36
CA GLU A 55 1.01 -2.45 3.84
C GLU A 55 0.25 -3.71 4.27
N LEU A 56 -0.82 -3.57 5.05
CA LEU A 56 -1.66 -4.68 5.48
C LEU A 56 -2.28 -5.41 4.27
N ILE A 57 -2.79 -4.67 3.27
CA ILE A 57 -3.38 -5.28 2.08
C ILE A 57 -2.34 -6.06 1.27
N LEU A 58 -1.08 -5.59 1.22
CA LEU A 58 0.01 -6.28 0.53
C LEU A 58 0.45 -7.56 1.26
N LEU A 59 0.55 -7.51 2.59
CA LEU A 59 0.91 -8.67 3.43
C LEU A 59 -0.18 -9.74 3.43
N GLU A 60 -1.43 -9.31 3.63
CA GLU A 60 -2.61 -10.19 3.75
C GLU A 60 -3.31 -10.40 2.40
N TYR A 61 -2.62 -10.20 1.27
CA TYR A 61 -3.23 -10.23 -0.06
C TYR A 61 -4.01 -11.53 -0.32
N GLU A 62 -3.46 -12.69 0.04
CA GLU A 62 -4.15 -13.98 -0.13
C GLU A 62 -5.36 -14.11 0.80
N ASN A 63 -5.32 -13.55 2.01
CA ASN A 63 -6.45 -13.60 2.93
C ASN A 63 -7.58 -12.62 2.53
N ILE A 64 -7.24 -11.50 1.88
CA ILE A 64 -8.19 -10.47 1.44
C ILE A 64 -8.77 -10.79 0.05
N PHE A 65 -7.95 -11.33 -0.87
CA PHE A 65 -8.31 -11.54 -2.27
C PHE A 65 -8.18 -12.99 -2.75
N GLY A 66 -7.77 -13.93 -1.90
CA GLY A 66 -7.75 -15.36 -2.20
C GLY A 66 -9.16 -15.92 -2.15
N ARG A 67 -9.81 -15.90 -3.30
CA ARG A 67 -11.07 -16.58 -3.57
C ARG A 67 -10.95 -17.32 -4.89
#